data_AF-A0A665WLU7-F1
#
_entry.id   AF-A0A665WLU7-F1
#
_cell.length_a   1.000
_cell.length_b   1.000
_cell.length_c   1.000
_cell.angle_alpha   90.00
_cell.angle_beta   90.00
_cell.angle_gamma   90.00
#
_symmetry.space_group_name_H-M   'P 1'
#
loop_
_entity.id
_entity.type
_entity.pdbx_description
1 polymer ?
#
loop_
_entity_poly.entity_id
_entity_poly.type
_entity_poly.pdbx_seq_one_letter_code
_entity_poly.pdbx_strand_id
1 'polypeptide(L)'
;MMVPQNHQQTLLNQLREITGTTDIQLLQQALQVSNGDLAEAVAFLTEKNAKVPQQDETTYYQTSQVASDRYISVGSQADTNVIDLTGDDKDDLQRAIALSLEESSRAFRETGITDEEQAISRVLEASIAENKASLKRTHTEVWSDSPNPHDRKRIDNCPVGLKNVGNTCWFSAVIQSLFNLLEFQRLVLNYSPPARVHDLPRNQKEHRNLPFMQELRNLFSLMVGSKRKYVDPSRAVEILKDAFKSTESQQIWHQDYRNFRETTIYMVTGLELFQKTSYVEALMYLIYSYQYNKELLSKGLYRGHDEELLGHYRRECLLKLNEQAATMFESGEEPEVTTGLGIMNELVVPCIPLLLVHDTEKDLLAVEDMRNRWCSYLGQEMESNLQEKLTDFLPKLLDCSTEIKSFHDPPKLPLYSTLELCERFSRIMAALGRVPTAGR
;
A
#
# COMPACT_ATOMS: atom_id res chain seq x y z
N MET A 1 -2.69 -39.47 39.37
CA MET A 1 -2.79 -39.44 37.90
C MET A 1 -1.40 -39.12 37.34
N MET A 2 -0.84 -39.98 36.51
CA MET A 2 0.50 -39.77 35.93
C MET A 2 0.45 -38.64 34.90
N VAL A 3 1.16 -37.56 35.18
CA VAL A 3 1.38 -36.44 34.24
C VAL A 3 2.37 -36.91 33.16
N PRO A 4 2.11 -36.69 31.85
CA PRO A 4 3.02 -37.11 30.80
C PRO A 4 4.39 -36.43 30.96
N GLN A 5 5.49 -37.19 30.82
CA GLN A 5 6.88 -36.75 31.06
C GLN A 5 7.28 -35.41 30.40
N ASN A 6 6.67 -35.06 29.26
CA ASN A 6 6.93 -33.79 28.56
C ASN A 6 6.37 -32.55 29.29
N HIS A 7 5.25 -32.68 30.00
CA HIS A 7 4.63 -31.55 30.69
C HIS A 7 5.41 -31.20 31.96
N GLN A 8 5.88 -32.21 32.70
CA GLN A 8 6.70 -32.02 33.89
C GLN A 8 8.06 -31.35 33.56
N GLN A 9 8.68 -31.72 32.43
CA GLN A 9 9.93 -31.09 31.98
C GLN A 9 9.73 -29.62 31.59
N THR A 10 8.58 -29.29 31.00
CA THR A 10 8.23 -27.91 30.63
C THR A 10 8.04 -27.04 31.87
N LEU A 11 7.31 -27.53 32.87
CA LEU A 11 7.10 -26.83 34.14
C LEU A 11 8.41 -26.62 34.93
N LEU A 12 9.31 -27.61 34.94
CA LEU A 12 10.63 -27.47 35.57
C LEU A 12 11.51 -26.43 34.87
N ASN A 13 11.46 -26.37 33.54
CA ASN A 13 12.19 -25.35 32.77
C ASN A 13 11.62 -23.95 33.04
N GLN A 14 10.30 -23.82 33.14
CA GLN A 14 9.64 -22.55 33.48
C GLN A 14 9.97 -22.12 34.91
N LEU A 15 9.95 -23.03 35.90
CA LEU A 15 10.35 -22.72 37.28
C LEU A 15 11.82 -22.29 37.40
N ARG A 16 12.71 -22.95 36.65
CA ARG A 16 14.13 -22.56 36.56
C ARG A 16 14.30 -21.17 35.94
N GLU A 17 13.54 -20.87 34.89
CA GLU A 17 13.58 -19.57 34.21
C GLU A 17 13.02 -18.44 35.09
N ILE A 18 11.98 -18.71 35.89
CA ILE A 18 11.33 -17.72 36.75
C ILE A 18 12.13 -17.47 38.03
N THR A 19 12.61 -18.52 38.70
CA THR A 19 13.27 -18.40 40.02
C THR A 19 14.79 -18.27 39.95
N GLY A 20 15.40 -18.61 38.81
CA GLY A 20 16.87 -18.67 38.67
C GLY A 20 17.52 -19.83 39.43
N THR A 21 16.74 -20.71 40.06
CA THR A 21 17.26 -21.84 40.85
C THR A 21 17.85 -22.91 39.94
N THR A 22 19.09 -23.35 40.20
CA THR A 22 19.78 -24.36 39.40
C THR A 22 19.69 -25.78 39.97
N ASP A 23 19.26 -25.93 41.23
CA ASP A 23 19.09 -27.22 41.90
C ASP A 23 17.80 -27.94 41.43
N ILE A 24 17.99 -29.00 40.65
CA ILE A 24 16.91 -29.79 40.05
C ILE A 24 16.10 -30.56 41.10
N GLN A 25 16.71 -31.02 42.20
CA GLN A 25 15.99 -31.76 43.23
C GLN A 25 15.05 -30.84 44.01
N LEU A 26 15.50 -29.61 44.28
CA LEU A 26 14.69 -28.59 44.94
C LEU A 26 13.51 -28.14 44.06
N LEU A 27 13.72 -27.97 42.75
CA LEU A 27 12.68 -27.65 41.77
C LEU A 27 11.61 -28.75 41.66
N GLN A 28 12.02 -30.02 41.69
CA GLN A 28 11.09 -31.17 41.69
C GLN A 28 10.29 -31.24 42.99
N GLN A 29 10.92 -30.98 44.13
CA GLN A 29 10.25 -30.94 45.43
C GLN A 29 9.21 -29.80 45.48
N ALA A 30 9.54 -28.61 44.98
CA ALA A 30 8.61 -27.48 44.93
C ALA A 30 7.38 -27.77 44.06
N LEU A 31 7.57 -28.44 42.92
CA LEU A 31 6.48 -28.83 42.03
C LEU A 31 5.60 -29.94 42.62
N GLN A 32 6.19 -30.85 43.39
CA GLN A 32 5.47 -31.92 44.08
C GLN A 32 4.63 -31.40 45.25
N VAL A 33 5.16 -30.46 46.03
CA VAL A 33 4.44 -29.83 47.16
C VAL A 33 3.31 -28.92 46.65
N SER A 34 3.50 -28.27 45.52
CA SER A 34 2.51 -27.35 44.91
C SER A 34 1.53 -28.04 43.96
N ASN A 35 1.54 -29.38 43.91
CA ASN A 35 0.65 -30.20 43.08
C ASN A 35 0.56 -29.78 41.59
N GLY A 36 1.66 -29.28 41.03
CA GLY A 36 1.74 -28.82 39.63
C GLY A 36 1.34 -27.36 39.36
N ASP A 37 0.98 -26.57 40.39
CA ASP A 37 0.76 -25.13 40.24
C ASP A 37 2.10 -24.36 40.24
N LEU A 38 2.34 -23.59 39.17
CA LEU A 38 3.59 -22.87 38.96
C LEU A 38 3.75 -21.66 39.89
N ALA A 39 2.65 -20.98 40.25
CA ALA A 39 2.69 -19.77 41.07
C ALA A 39 3.01 -20.11 42.54
N GLU A 40 2.41 -21.17 43.06
CA GLU A 40 2.71 -21.68 44.41
C GLU A 40 4.14 -22.24 44.49
N ALA A 41 4.60 -22.94 43.45
CA ALA A 41 5.96 -23.48 43.41
C ALA A 41 7.04 -22.38 43.36
N VAL A 42 6.76 -21.25 42.68
CA VAL A 42 7.64 -20.07 42.70
C VAL A 42 7.68 -19.44 44.09
N ALA A 43 6.53 -19.26 44.74
CA ALA A 43 6.45 -18.71 46.09
C ALA A 43 7.26 -19.54 47.11
N PHE A 44 7.11 -20.86 47.06
CA PHE A 44 7.85 -21.81 47.91
C PHE A 44 9.38 -21.70 47.76
N LEU A 45 9.87 -21.45 46.55
CA LEU A 45 11.31 -21.32 46.27
C LEU A 45 11.86 -19.94 46.64
N THR A 46 11.05 -18.89 46.54
CA THR A 46 11.46 -17.52 46.92
C THR A 46 11.46 -17.28 48.43
N GLU A 47 10.57 -17.93 49.20
CA GLU A 47 10.54 -17.78 50.66
C GLU A 47 11.75 -18.43 51.35
N LYS A 48 12.33 -19.50 50.78
CA LYS A 48 13.52 -20.16 51.34
C LYS A 48 14.84 -19.41 51.09
N ASN A 49 14.91 -18.52 50.10
CA ASN A 49 16.14 -17.79 49.75
C ASN A 49 16.31 -16.46 50.51
N ALA A 50 15.39 -16.12 51.42
CA ALA A 50 15.46 -14.89 52.22
C ALA A 50 16.26 -15.05 53.52
N LYS A 51 17.54 -15.48 53.46
CA LYS A 51 18.53 -15.24 54.52
C LYS A 51 19.94 -15.09 53.94
N VAL A 52 20.49 -13.88 53.98
CA VAL A 52 21.93 -13.58 53.81
C VAL A 52 22.35 -12.74 55.02
N PRO A 53 23.60 -12.88 55.52
CA PRO A 53 24.52 -11.74 55.38
C PRO A 53 25.98 -12.10 55.00
N GLN A 54 26.53 -11.26 54.10
CA GLN A 54 27.90 -10.74 53.91
C GLN A 54 29.16 -11.66 53.95
N GLN A 55 30.05 -11.47 52.96
CA GLN A 55 31.45 -11.07 53.19
C GLN A 55 32.19 -10.61 51.92
N ASP A 56 32.99 -9.55 52.09
CA ASP A 56 34.03 -9.03 51.20
C ASP A 56 35.17 -10.03 50.98
N GLU A 57 35.84 -10.01 49.83
CA GLU A 57 37.32 -9.98 49.77
C GLU A 57 37.87 -9.65 48.38
N THR A 58 38.77 -8.66 48.39
CA THR A 58 39.80 -8.29 47.41
C THR A 58 40.78 -9.41 47.11
N THR A 59 41.32 -9.52 45.88
CA THR A 59 42.77 -9.75 45.62
C THR A 59 43.17 -9.39 44.18
N TYR A 60 44.31 -8.71 44.12
CA TYR A 60 45.18 -8.26 43.04
C TYR A 60 45.50 -9.26 41.92
N TYR A 61 45.74 -8.72 40.70
CA TYR A 61 47.04 -8.79 40.01
C TYR A 61 47.22 -7.59 39.04
N GLN A 62 48.35 -6.89 39.16
CA GLN A 62 48.94 -5.90 38.24
C GLN A 62 50.32 -6.52 37.85
N THR A 63 50.88 -6.46 36.63
CA THR A 63 51.42 -5.28 35.93
C THR A 63 52.12 -5.72 34.62
N SER A 64 52.17 -4.83 33.61
CA SER A 64 53.28 -4.55 32.64
C SER A 64 52.96 -4.87 31.15
N GLN A 65 53.28 -4.11 30.08
CA GLN A 65 53.99 -2.85 29.78
C GLN A 65 53.67 -2.44 28.30
N VAL A 66 53.34 -1.16 28.06
CA VAL A 66 53.88 -0.18 27.07
C VAL A 66 53.99 -0.46 25.53
N ALA A 67 53.30 0.41 24.76
CA ALA A 67 53.56 1.11 23.47
C ALA A 67 54.06 0.43 22.17
N SER A 68 53.38 0.76 21.05
CA SER A 68 54.00 1.45 19.89
C SER A 68 52.93 2.03 18.95
N ASP A 69 52.91 3.36 18.83
CA ASP A 69 52.32 4.12 17.72
C ASP A 69 53.19 4.00 16.45
N ARG A 70 52.57 4.02 15.26
CA ARG A 70 53.25 4.43 14.01
C ARG A 70 52.33 5.31 13.16
N TYR A 71 52.65 6.61 13.18
CA TYR A 71 52.27 7.65 12.23
C TYR A 71 52.97 7.40 10.88
N ILE A 72 52.29 7.60 9.74
CA ILE A 72 52.92 7.68 8.42
C ILE A 72 52.84 9.14 7.94
N SER A 73 54.02 9.73 7.76
CA SER A 73 54.27 11.09 7.25
C SER A 73 54.37 11.06 5.73
N VAL A 74 53.73 12.02 5.06
CA VAL A 74 53.76 12.20 3.59
C VAL A 74 54.90 13.17 3.25
N GLY A 75 55.91 12.70 2.51
CA GLY A 75 57.03 13.52 2.04
C GLY A 75 56.98 13.64 0.51
N SER A 76 56.84 14.87 0.02
CA SER A 76 57.03 15.25 -1.38
C SER A 76 58.53 15.42 -1.65
N GLN A 77 59.05 14.74 -2.66
CA GLN A 77 60.32 15.08 -3.30
C GLN A 77 60.10 15.16 -4.81
N ALA A 78 60.18 16.39 -5.32
CA ALA A 78 60.39 16.67 -6.73
C ALA A 78 61.91 16.75 -6.93
N ASP A 79 62.45 15.96 -7.85
CA ASP A 79 63.79 16.18 -8.39
C ASP A 79 63.68 16.55 -9.87
N THR A 80 64.18 17.75 -10.12
CA THR A 80 64.26 18.49 -11.38
C THR A 80 65.45 18.02 -12.20
N ASN A 81 65.22 17.45 -13.38
CA ASN A 81 66.25 17.32 -14.41
C ASN A 81 66.15 18.52 -15.37
N VAL A 82 66.99 19.53 -15.13
CA VAL A 82 67.21 20.68 -16.00
C VAL A 82 68.18 20.26 -17.11
N ILE A 83 67.77 20.37 -18.38
CA ILE A 83 68.61 20.07 -19.55
C ILE A 83 69.23 21.38 -20.07
N ASP A 84 70.55 21.37 -20.20
CA ASP A 84 71.39 22.43 -20.77
C ASP A 84 71.19 22.50 -22.30
N LEU A 85 70.96 23.71 -22.84
CA LEU A 85 70.59 23.95 -24.25
C LEU A 85 71.70 24.67 -25.03
N THR A 86 72.93 24.16 -24.95
CA THR A 86 74.00 24.53 -25.88
C THR A 86 74.76 23.30 -26.38
N GLY A 87 74.17 22.58 -27.32
CA GLY A 87 74.80 21.46 -28.02
C GLY A 87 73.91 21.00 -29.17
N ASP A 88 74.41 21.09 -30.40
CA ASP A 88 73.66 20.86 -31.63
C ASP A 88 73.66 19.36 -31.98
N ASP A 89 72.95 18.54 -31.21
CA ASP A 89 72.91 17.08 -31.40
C ASP A 89 71.48 16.57 -31.62
N LYS A 90 71.19 16.21 -32.87
CA LYS A 90 69.92 15.57 -33.32
C LYS A 90 69.54 14.30 -32.54
N ASP A 91 70.47 13.73 -31.78
CA ASP A 91 70.28 12.53 -31.00
C ASP A 91 69.39 12.75 -29.77
N ASP A 92 69.35 13.94 -29.17
CA ASP A 92 68.52 14.21 -27.99
C ASP A 92 67.03 14.32 -28.31
N LEU A 93 66.68 14.81 -29.52
CA LEU A 93 65.30 14.79 -29.99
C LEU A 93 64.82 13.37 -30.26
N GLN A 94 65.67 12.52 -30.84
CA GLN A 94 65.35 11.10 -31.03
C GLN A 94 65.27 10.34 -29.71
N ARG A 95 66.08 10.72 -28.71
CA ARG A 95 66.03 10.17 -27.36
C ARG A 95 64.77 10.59 -26.61
N ALA A 96 64.34 11.85 -26.74
CA ALA A 96 63.08 12.35 -26.18
C ALA A 96 61.86 11.68 -26.83
N ILE A 97 61.88 11.49 -28.15
CA ILE A 97 60.82 10.77 -28.87
C ILE A 97 60.78 9.29 -28.47
N ALA A 98 61.94 8.64 -28.32
CA ALA A 98 62.02 7.26 -27.85
C ALA A 98 61.49 7.11 -26.42
N LEU A 99 61.82 8.03 -25.51
CA LEU A 99 61.33 8.05 -24.13
C LEU A 99 59.81 8.29 -24.08
N SER A 100 59.26 9.21 -24.89
CA SER A 100 57.80 9.39 -25.00
C SER A 100 57.08 8.20 -25.63
N LEU A 101 57.69 7.49 -26.59
CA LEU A 101 57.13 6.25 -27.15
C LEU A 101 57.15 5.11 -26.13
N GLU A 102 58.20 5.03 -25.29
CA GLU A 102 58.31 4.05 -24.22
C GLU A 102 57.28 4.32 -23.11
N GLU A 103 57.09 5.58 -22.71
CA GLU A 103 56.06 6.03 -21.77
C GLU A 103 54.64 5.79 -22.32
N SER A 104 54.41 6.06 -23.61
CA SER A 104 53.15 5.72 -24.29
C SER A 104 52.91 4.22 -24.36
N SER A 105 53.95 3.40 -24.50
CA SER A 105 53.83 1.94 -24.54
C SER A 105 53.60 1.31 -23.16
N ARG A 106 54.09 1.95 -22.08
CA ARG A 106 53.75 1.60 -20.69
C ARG A 106 52.31 1.99 -20.37
N ALA A 107 51.90 3.21 -20.75
CA ALA A 107 50.51 3.65 -20.63
C ALA A 107 49.52 2.78 -21.45
N PHE A 108 49.96 2.21 -22.59
CA PHE A 108 49.14 1.31 -23.41
C PHE A 108 49.14 -0.16 -22.94
N ARG A 109 50.13 -0.59 -22.13
CA ARG A 109 50.12 -1.90 -21.47
C ARG A 109 49.38 -1.90 -20.13
N GLU A 110 49.19 -0.74 -19.52
CA GLU A 110 48.38 -0.53 -18.30
C GLU A 110 46.89 -0.22 -18.58
N THR A 111 46.42 -0.22 -19.83
CA THR A 111 44.98 -0.30 -20.17
C THR A 111 44.45 -1.73 -20.22
N GLY A 112 45.12 -2.67 -19.55
CA GLY A 112 44.48 -3.88 -19.06
C GLY A 112 43.87 -3.55 -17.71
N ILE A 113 42.56 -3.76 -17.56
CA ILE A 113 41.77 -3.45 -16.35
C ILE A 113 42.61 -3.79 -15.11
N THR A 114 43.02 -2.77 -14.35
CA THR A 114 43.82 -2.99 -13.15
C THR A 114 43.02 -3.88 -12.18
N ASP A 115 43.69 -4.73 -11.40
CA ASP A 115 43.00 -5.59 -10.41
C ASP A 115 42.11 -4.77 -9.45
N GLU A 116 42.49 -3.52 -9.23
CA GLU A 116 41.78 -2.51 -8.45
C GLU A 116 40.52 -2.02 -9.17
N GLU A 117 40.57 -1.66 -10.46
CA GLU A 117 39.37 -1.30 -11.23
C GLU A 117 38.41 -2.47 -11.44
N GLN A 118 38.94 -3.69 -11.57
CA GLN A 118 38.14 -4.91 -11.61
C GLN A 118 37.50 -5.24 -10.26
N ALA A 119 38.18 -4.93 -9.15
CA ALA A 119 37.63 -5.04 -7.80
C ALA A 119 36.57 -3.96 -7.54
N ILE A 120 36.80 -2.72 -7.97
CA ILE A 120 35.83 -1.61 -7.89
C ILE A 120 34.60 -1.96 -8.73
N SER A 121 34.79 -2.48 -9.95
CA SER A 121 33.67 -2.91 -10.80
C SER A 121 32.91 -4.07 -10.17
N ARG A 122 33.57 -5.06 -9.55
CA ARG A 122 32.92 -6.16 -8.82
C ARG A 122 32.17 -5.69 -7.58
N VAL A 123 32.72 -4.75 -6.81
CA VAL A 123 32.06 -4.16 -5.63
C VAL A 123 30.87 -3.30 -6.05
N LEU A 124 31.01 -2.52 -7.12
CA LEU A 124 29.94 -1.71 -7.68
C LEU A 124 28.84 -2.58 -8.28
N GLU A 125 29.18 -3.64 -9.02
CA GLU A 125 28.21 -4.63 -9.51
C GLU A 125 27.54 -5.39 -8.36
N ALA A 126 28.27 -5.75 -7.30
CA ALA A 126 27.68 -6.36 -6.10
C ALA A 126 26.73 -5.39 -5.39
N SER A 127 27.08 -4.10 -5.29
CA SER A 127 26.22 -3.06 -4.70
C SER A 127 25.02 -2.74 -5.59
N ILE A 128 25.17 -2.75 -6.91
CA ILE A 128 24.07 -2.60 -7.88
C ILE A 128 23.20 -3.86 -7.89
N ALA A 129 23.76 -5.06 -7.74
CA ALA A 129 23.03 -6.31 -7.63
C ALA A 129 22.29 -6.40 -6.28
N GLU A 130 22.88 -5.90 -5.19
CA GLU A 130 22.25 -5.76 -3.88
C GLU A 130 21.14 -4.71 -3.91
N ASN A 131 21.36 -3.55 -4.54
CA ASN A 131 20.33 -2.53 -4.76
C ASN A 131 19.24 -3.02 -5.71
N LYS A 132 19.57 -3.75 -6.80
CA LYS A 132 18.57 -4.40 -7.67
C LYS A 132 17.85 -5.55 -6.98
N ALA A 133 18.50 -6.30 -6.08
CA ALA A 133 17.84 -7.30 -5.24
C ALA A 133 16.94 -6.65 -4.17
N SER A 134 17.30 -5.43 -3.73
CA SER A 134 16.49 -4.59 -2.83
C SER A 134 15.29 -3.98 -3.56
N LEU A 135 15.44 -3.57 -4.83
CA LEU A 135 14.33 -3.08 -5.66
C LEU A 135 13.49 -4.22 -6.27
N LYS A 136 14.05 -5.41 -6.51
CA LYS A 136 13.32 -6.63 -6.89
C LYS A 136 12.69 -7.36 -5.71
N ARG A 137 12.85 -6.88 -4.47
CA ARG A 137 12.04 -7.31 -3.31
C ARG A 137 10.63 -6.73 -3.45
N THR A 138 9.90 -7.25 -4.41
CA THR A 138 8.45 -7.19 -4.49
C THR A 138 7.84 -7.85 -3.23
N HIS A 139 7.35 -7.00 -2.32
CA HIS A 139 6.15 -7.21 -1.50
C HIS A 139 6.03 -8.47 -0.61
N THR A 140 7.11 -9.21 -0.30
CA THR A 140 7.03 -10.28 0.71
C THR A 140 8.35 -10.46 1.47
N GLU A 141 8.87 -9.41 2.09
CA GLU A 141 9.74 -9.66 3.24
C GLU A 141 8.87 -10.24 4.36
N VAL A 142 8.84 -11.57 4.43
CA VAL A 142 8.35 -12.26 5.62
C VAL A 142 9.26 -11.79 6.73
N TRP A 143 8.74 -10.91 7.58
CA TRP A 143 9.42 -10.45 8.77
C TRP A 143 9.94 -11.69 9.51
N SER A 144 11.24 -11.73 9.78
CA SER A 144 11.91 -12.84 10.43
C SER A 144 12.54 -12.38 11.74
N ASP A 145 12.52 -13.26 12.74
CA ASP A 145 13.20 -12.99 14.01
C ASP A 145 14.71 -12.90 13.77
N SER A 146 15.40 -11.94 14.43
CA SER A 146 16.86 -11.95 14.42
C SER A 146 17.36 -13.29 14.98
N PRO A 147 18.31 -13.98 14.32
CA PRO A 147 18.87 -15.22 14.83
C PRO A 147 19.64 -15.01 16.15
N ASN A 148 20.11 -13.79 16.41
CA ASN A 148 20.76 -13.45 17.66
C ASN A 148 19.71 -13.09 18.75
N PRO A 149 19.64 -13.84 19.87
CA PRO A 149 18.67 -13.58 20.93
C PRO A 149 18.90 -12.25 21.66
N HIS A 150 20.12 -11.71 21.65
CA HIS A 150 20.43 -10.43 22.29
C HIS A 150 19.75 -9.25 21.58
N ASP A 151 19.65 -9.29 20.25
CA ASP A 151 18.97 -8.26 19.44
C ASP A 151 17.45 -8.21 19.68
N ARG A 152 16.92 -9.27 20.30
CA ARG A 152 15.51 -9.45 20.64
C ARG A 152 15.22 -9.05 22.10
N LYS A 153 16.23 -8.66 22.87
CA LYS A 153 16.07 -8.19 24.24
C LYS A 153 15.49 -6.77 24.24
N ARG A 154 14.52 -6.52 25.12
CA ARG A 154 13.96 -5.19 25.35
C ARG A 154 15.00 -4.34 26.04
N ILE A 155 15.13 -3.09 25.59
CA ILE A 155 15.87 -2.06 26.30
C ILE A 155 14.96 -1.51 27.40
N ASP A 156 15.48 -1.34 28.61
CA ASP A 156 14.70 -0.80 29.74
C ASP A 156 14.06 0.54 29.37
N ASN A 157 12.83 0.76 29.82
CA ASN A 157 11.97 1.90 29.50
C ASN A 157 11.54 2.04 28.02
N CYS A 158 11.98 1.19 27.09
CA CYS A 158 11.42 1.16 25.74
C CYS A 158 10.08 0.41 25.72
N PRO A 159 9.05 0.84 24.95
CA PRO A 159 7.83 0.07 24.74
C PRO A 159 8.08 -1.28 24.05
N VAL A 160 7.21 -2.26 24.29
CA VAL A 160 7.24 -3.57 23.59
C VAL A 160 6.60 -3.42 22.21
N GLY A 161 7.32 -3.83 21.16
CA GLY A 161 6.79 -3.90 19.80
C GLY A 161 5.86 -5.10 19.55
N LEU A 162 5.22 -5.12 18.39
CA LEU A 162 4.46 -6.28 17.91
C LEU A 162 5.13 -6.85 16.65
N LYS A 163 5.27 -8.17 16.61
CA LYS A 163 5.77 -8.89 15.44
C LYS A 163 4.79 -8.78 14.28
N ASN A 164 5.29 -8.50 13.06
CA ASN A 164 4.46 -8.49 11.85
C ASN A 164 4.25 -9.94 11.36
N VAL A 165 3.08 -10.50 11.64
CA VAL A 165 2.72 -11.89 11.34
C VAL A 165 1.91 -11.97 10.04
N GLY A 166 2.56 -11.65 8.93
CA GLY A 166 1.99 -11.74 7.58
C GLY A 166 1.02 -10.60 7.24
N ASN A 167 1.55 -9.48 6.75
CA ASN A 167 0.79 -8.29 6.34
C ASN A 167 -0.23 -7.81 7.39
N THR A 168 0.13 -7.91 8.66
CA THR A 168 -0.71 -7.56 9.83
C THR A 168 -0.24 -6.27 10.50
N CYS A 169 0.46 -5.40 9.77
CA CYS A 169 0.88 -4.09 10.25
C CYS A 169 -0.32 -3.22 10.69
N TRP A 170 -1.49 -3.37 10.06
CA TRP A 170 -2.73 -2.71 10.48
C TRP A 170 -3.12 -3.06 11.92
N PHE A 171 -2.98 -4.33 12.32
CA PHE A 171 -3.28 -4.79 13.67
C PHE A 171 -2.29 -4.15 14.66
N SER A 172 -1.01 -4.16 14.29
CA SER A 172 0.04 -3.59 15.13
C SER A 172 -0.18 -2.11 15.38
N ALA A 173 -0.49 -1.32 14.35
CA ALA A 173 -0.74 0.11 14.46
C ALA A 173 -1.94 0.43 15.36
N VAL A 174 -3.06 -0.27 15.16
CA VAL A 174 -4.28 -0.06 15.94
C VAL A 174 -4.07 -0.46 17.40
N ILE A 175 -3.53 -1.66 17.66
CA ILE A 175 -3.35 -2.17 19.02
C ILE A 175 -2.34 -1.35 19.81
N GLN A 176 -1.22 -0.95 19.20
CA GLN A 176 -0.25 -0.06 19.86
C GLN A 176 -0.87 1.30 20.20
N SER A 177 -1.69 1.85 19.30
CA SER A 177 -2.39 3.12 19.56
C SER A 177 -3.36 3.00 20.74
N LEU A 178 -4.18 1.94 20.77
CA LEU A 178 -5.13 1.67 21.84
C LEU A 178 -4.44 1.36 23.17
N PHE A 179 -3.34 0.61 23.15
CA PHE A 179 -2.56 0.27 24.34
C PHE A 179 -2.00 1.51 25.04
N ASN A 180 -1.64 2.54 24.29
CA ASN A 180 -1.14 3.80 24.84
C ASN A 180 -2.24 4.69 25.48
N LEU A 181 -3.51 4.32 25.34
CA LEU A 181 -4.60 4.96 26.07
C LEU A 181 -4.73 4.30 27.45
N LEU A 182 -4.21 4.97 28.49
CA LEU A 182 -4.10 4.40 29.84
C LEU A 182 -5.42 3.85 30.41
N GLU A 183 -6.55 4.53 30.18
CA GLU A 183 -7.84 4.04 30.67
C GLU A 183 -8.30 2.79 29.88
N PHE A 184 -8.05 2.74 28.58
CA PHE A 184 -8.35 1.55 27.77
C PHE A 184 -7.48 0.36 28.21
N GLN A 185 -6.18 0.60 28.42
CA GLN A 185 -5.26 -0.37 28.96
C GLN A 185 -5.74 -0.92 30.31
N ARG A 186 -6.15 -0.03 31.23
CA ARG A 186 -6.69 -0.40 32.54
C ARG A 186 -7.95 -1.25 32.43
N LEU A 187 -8.87 -0.90 31.54
CA LEU A 187 -10.11 -1.66 31.31
C LEU A 187 -9.83 -3.07 30.77
N VAL A 188 -8.92 -3.19 29.80
CA VAL A 188 -8.55 -4.48 29.20
C VAL A 188 -7.82 -5.38 30.21
N LEU A 189 -6.86 -4.85 30.96
CA LEU A 189 -6.08 -5.63 31.93
C LEU A 189 -6.92 -6.11 33.12
N ASN A 190 -7.90 -5.32 33.54
CA ASN A 190 -8.82 -5.66 34.63
C ASN A 190 -10.08 -6.38 34.19
N TYR A 191 -10.21 -6.70 32.90
CA TYR A 191 -11.35 -7.46 32.39
C TYR A 191 -11.33 -8.89 32.97
N SER A 192 -12.41 -9.26 33.65
CA SER A 192 -12.59 -10.60 34.24
C SER A 192 -13.50 -11.44 33.34
N PRO A 193 -12.94 -12.34 32.51
CA PRO A 193 -13.76 -13.23 31.69
C PRO A 193 -14.57 -14.19 32.56
N PRO A 194 -15.77 -14.62 32.12
CA PRO A 194 -16.56 -15.63 32.82
C PRO A 194 -15.78 -16.93 33.02
N ALA A 195 -15.69 -17.39 34.28
CA ALA A 195 -14.93 -18.58 34.65
C ALA A 195 -15.74 -19.89 34.52
N ARG A 196 -17.08 -19.79 34.54
CA ARG A 196 -17.99 -20.94 34.47
C ARG A 196 -18.90 -20.85 33.26
N VAL A 197 -19.30 -22.02 32.75
CA VAL A 197 -20.22 -22.13 31.60
C VAL A 197 -21.55 -21.43 31.86
N HIS A 198 -22.03 -21.42 33.11
CA HIS A 198 -23.27 -20.73 33.50
C HIS A 198 -23.18 -19.20 33.46
N ASP A 199 -21.96 -18.64 33.51
CA ASP A 199 -21.71 -17.19 33.50
C ASP A 199 -21.47 -16.66 32.07
N LEU A 200 -21.59 -17.53 31.05
CA LEU A 200 -21.40 -17.13 29.66
C LEU A 200 -22.48 -16.14 29.23
N PRO A 201 -22.12 -15.11 28.43
CA PRO A 201 -23.09 -14.16 27.91
C PRO A 201 -24.14 -14.89 27.08
N ARG A 202 -25.42 -14.62 27.36
CA ARG A 202 -26.54 -15.09 26.52
C ARG A 202 -26.58 -14.37 25.18
N ASN A 203 -26.00 -13.17 25.11
CA ASN A 203 -25.90 -12.38 23.90
C ASN A 203 -24.87 -12.99 22.95
N GLN A 204 -25.32 -13.42 21.77
CA GLN A 204 -24.48 -14.05 20.74
C GLN A 204 -23.28 -13.18 20.32
N LYS A 205 -23.44 -11.85 20.31
CA LYS A 205 -22.36 -10.91 19.97
C LYS A 205 -21.28 -10.86 21.04
N GLU A 206 -21.67 -10.83 22.32
CA GLU A 206 -20.74 -10.85 23.45
C GLU A 206 -20.04 -12.20 23.55
N HIS A 207 -20.76 -13.30 23.33
CA HIS A 207 -20.20 -14.64 23.27
C HIS A 207 -19.12 -14.76 22.19
N ARG A 208 -19.37 -14.21 20.99
CA ARG A 208 -18.39 -14.19 19.89
C ARG A 208 -17.15 -13.35 20.19
N ASN A 209 -17.29 -12.26 20.94
CA ASN A 209 -16.19 -11.35 21.25
C ASN A 209 -15.31 -11.84 22.42
N LEU A 210 -15.83 -12.75 23.25
CA LEU A 210 -15.16 -13.21 24.46
C LEU A 210 -13.75 -13.78 24.22
N PRO A 211 -13.51 -14.66 23.22
CA PRO A 211 -12.16 -15.17 22.94
C PRO A 211 -11.17 -14.05 22.59
N PHE A 212 -11.63 -13.02 21.87
CA PHE A 212 -10.77 -11.90 21.49
C PHE A 212 -10.41 -11.05 22.71
N MET A 213 -11.36 -10.78 23.62
CA MET A 213 -11.09 -10.02 24.83
C MET A 213 -10.13 -10.75 25.79
N GLN A 214 -10.26 -12.07 25.91
CA GLN A 214 -9.33 -12.90 26.68
C GLN A 214 -7.91 -12.79 26.12
N GLU A 215 -7.77 -12.93 24.80
CA GLU A 215 -6.46 -12.87 24.16
C GLU A 215 -5.87 -11.46 24.15
N LEU A 216 -6.69 -10.43 24.00
CA LEU A 216 -6.27 -9.03 24.08
C LEU A 216 -5.70 -8.71 25.47
N ARG A 217 -6.32 -9.24 26.53
CA ARG A 217 -5.81 -9.12 27.91
C ARG A 217 -4.44 -9.79 28.07
N ASN A 218 -4.24 -10.98 27.50
CA ASN A 218 -2.95 -11.67 27.51
C ASN A 218 -1.88 -10.85 26.76
N LEU A 219 -2.23 -10.37 25.56
CA LEU A 219 -1.33 -9.55 24.75
C LEU A 219 -0.92 -8.26 25.48
N PHE A 220 -1.86 -7.56 26.12
CA PHE A 220 -1.57 -6.34 26.89
C PHE A 220 -0.67 -6.65 28.08
N SER A 221 -0.89 -7.77 28.76
CA SER A 221 -0.04 -8.21 29.89
C SER A 221 1.40 -8.45 29.42
N LEU A 222 1.58 -9.06 28.25
CA LEU A 222 2.90 -9.23 27.62
C LEU A 222 3.52 -7.89 27.20
N MET A 223 2.74 -6.96 26.67
CA MET A 223 3.23 -5.62 26.29
C MET A 223 3.69 -4.79 27.51
N VAL A 224 3.08 -5.01 28.68
CA VAL A 224 3.54 -4.41 29.95
C VAL A 224 4.82 -5.10 30.43
N GLY A 225 4.78 -6.43 30.61
CA GLY A 225 5.79 -7.17 31.40
C GLY A 225 6.91 -7.86 30.62
N SER A 226 6.84 -7.96 29.30
CA SER A 226 7.83 -8.71 28.53
C SER A 226 9.21 -8.03 28.56
N LYS A 227 10.26 -8.85 28.71
CA LYS A 227 11.67 -8.48 28.53
C LYS A 227 12.13 -8.60 27.06
N ARG A 228 11.23 -8.95 26.14
CA ARG A 228 11.52 -9.02 24.70
C ARG A 228 11.19 -7.70 24.02
N LYS A 229 11.99 -7.33 23.03
CA LYS A 229 11.82 -6.13 22.20
C LYS A 229 10.44 -6.08 21.54
N TYR A 230 9.86 -7.24 21.23
CA TYR A 230 8.53 -7.38 20.66
C TYR A 230 7.89 -8.70 21.10
N VAL A 231 6.56 -8.78 20.98
CA VAL A 231 5.76 -9.98 21.26
C VAL A 231 4.98 -10.42 20.03
N ASP A 232 4.56 -11.68 20.00
CA ASP A 232 3.88 -12.29 18.86
C ASP A 232 2.35 -12.16 19.01
N PRO A 233 1.65 -11.41 18.13
CA PRO A 233 0.21 -11.24 18.20
C PRO A 233 -0.59 -12.32 17.43
N SER A 234 0.04 -13.39 16.93
CA SER A 234 -0.59 -14.37 16.03
C SER A 234 -1.95 -14.85 16.53
N ARG A 235 -2.04 -15.21 17.82
CA ARG A 235 -3.28 -15.73 18.40
C ARG A 235 -4.41 -14.70 18.40
N ALA A 236 -4.12 -13.44 18.76
CA ALA A 236 -5.09 -12.35 18.72
C ALA A 236 -5.56 -12.08 17.28
N VAL A 237 -4.63 -12.10 16.33
CA VAL A 237 -4.90 -11.93 14.90
C VAL A 237 -5.76 -13.07 14.34
N GLU A 238 -5.49 -14.32 14.72
CA GLU A 238 -6.28 -15.49 14.30
C GLU A 238 -7.72 -15.40 14.79
N ILE A 239 -7.92 -15.14 16.09
CA ILE A 239 -9.26 -14.99 16.67
C ILE A 239 -10.02 -13.85 16.02
N LEU A 240 -9.34 -12.72 15.79
CA LEU A 240 -9.95 -11.56 15.14
C LEU A 240 -10.33 -11.86 13.69
N LYS A 241 -9.45 -12.54 12.94
CA LYS A 241 -9.77 -13.03 11.59
C LYS A 241 -10.99 -13.92 11.63
N ASP A 242 -11.06 -14.89 12.53
CA ASP A 242 -12.21 -15.79 12.69
C ASP A 242 -13.50 -15.05 13.06
N ALA A 243 -13.43 -14.01 13.89
CA ALA A 243 -14.58 -13.16 14.21
C ALA A 243 -15.09 -12.37 12.99
N PHE A 244 -14.22 -12.08 12.02
CA PHE A 244 -14.56 -11.46 10.73
C PHE A 244 -14.83 -12.47 9.60
N LYS A 245 -14.64 -13.77 9.83
CA LYS A 245 -14.92 -14.86 8.86
C LYS A 245 -16.41 -15.16 8.70
N SER A 246 -17.35 -14.27 9.04
CA SER A 246 -18.69 -14.42 8.46
C SER A 246 -18.49 -14.34 6.95
N THR A 247 -18.57 -15.49 6.28
CA THR A 247 -18.21 -15.68 4.87
C THR A 247 -18.86 -14.60 3.99
N GLU A 248 -20.08 -14.22 4.35
CA GLU A 248 -20.86 -13.16 3.74
C GLU A 248 -20.23 -11.75 3.88
N SER A 249 -19.76 -11.35 5.07
CA SER A 249 -19.24 -10.00 5.28
C SER A 249 -17.90 -9.75 4.59
N GLN A 250 -17.00 -10.74 4.60
CA GLN A 250 -15.76 -10.68 3.81
C GLN A 250 -16.05 -10.71 2.30
N GLN A 251 -16.98 -11.55 1.85
CA GLN A 251 -17.37 -11.60 0.44
C GLN A 251 -17.97 -10.29 -0.04
N ILE A 252 -18.85 -9.67 0.75
CA ILE A 252 -19.43 -8.35 0.46
C ILE A 252 -18.33 -7.30 0.35
N TRP A 253 -17.40 -7.24 1.29
CA TRP A 253 -16.32 -6.25 1.23
C TRP A 253 -15.43 -6.44 0.01
N HIS A 254 -15.05 -7.70 -0.30
CA HIS A 254 -14.28 -8.00 -1.50
C HIS A 254 -15.06 -7.71 -2.78
N GLN A 255 -16.37 -7.92 -2.80
CA GLN A 255 -17.23 -7.56 -3.92
C GLN A 255 -17.32 -6.04 -4.08
N ASP A 256 -17.55 -5.30 -3.00
CA ASP A 256 -17.58 -3.83 -3.02
C ASP A 256 -16.25 -3.26 -3.52
N TYR A 257 -15.12 -3.83 -3.08
CA TYR A 257 -13.81 -3.42 -3.58
C TYR A 257 -13.60 -3.78 -5.07
N ARG A 258 -14.11 -4.92 -5.54
CA ARG A 258 -14.13 -5.25 -6.97
C ARG A 258 -14.96 -4.24 -7.76
N ASN A 259 -16.17 -3.92 -7.30
CA ASN A 259 -17.04 -2.93 -7.93
C ASN A 259 -16.39 -1.54 -7.97
N PHE A 260 -15.71 -1.13 -6.89
CA PHE A 260 -14.93 0.10 -6.87
C PHE A 260 -13.82 0.09 -7.94
N ARG A 261 -13.07 -1.00 -8.06
CA ARG A 261 -12.04 -1.15 -9.09
C ARG A 261 -12.63 -1.08 -10.49
N GLU A 262 -13.70 -1.81 -10.76
CA GLU A 262 -14.39 -1.80 -12.05
C GLU A 262 -14.92 -0.40 -12.39
N THR A 263 -15.55 0.29 -11.44
CA THR A 263 -15.99 1.69 -11.58
C THR A 263 -14.82 2.62 -11.91
N THR A 264 -13.67 2.40 -11.26
CA THR A 264 -12.44 3.15 -11.55
C THR A 264 -11.97 2.91 -12.98
N ILE A 265 -12.06 1.68 -13.49
CA ILE A 265 -11.68 1.35 -14.86
C ILE A 265 -12.63 2.03 -15.86
N TYR A 266 -13.94 2.00 -15.61
CA TYR A 266 -14.92 2.73 -16.41
C TYR A 266 -14.58 4.22 -16.47
N MET A 267 -14.39 4.85 -15.31
CA MET A 267 -14.05 6.27 -15.22
C MET A 267 -12.76 6.60 -15.98
N VAL A 268 -11.65 5.90 -15.70
CA VAL A 268 -10.35 6.19 -16.32
C VAL A 268 -10.42 6.01 -17.84
N THR A 269 -11.06 4.93 -18.31
CA THR A 269 -11.19 4.66 -19.75
C THR A 269 -12.07 5.69 -20.45
N GLY A 270 -13.22 6.04 -19.84
CA GLY A 270 -14.11 7.08 -20.36
C GLY A 270 -13.43 8.44 -20.45
N LEU A 271 -12.68 8.84 -19.42
CA LEU A 271 -11.95 10.10 -19.40
C LEU A 271 -10.78 10.14 -20.41
N GLU A 272 -10.05 9.03 -20.56
CA GLU A 272 -8.98 8.93 -21.57
C GLU A 272 -9.54 9.02 -23.01
N LEU A 273 -10.68 8.37 -23.29
CA LEU A 273 -11.36 8.48 -24.58
C LEU A 273 -11.90 9.89 -24.82
N PHE A 274 -12.45 10.52 -23.76
CA PHE A 274 -12.90 11.90 -23.81
C PHE A 274 -11.77 12.87 -24.18
N GLN A 275 -10.58 12.71 -23.58
CA GLN A 275 -9.40 13.52 -23.92
C GLN A 275 -8.93 13.33 -25.37
N LYS A 276 -9.17 12.14 -25.95
CA LYS A 276 -8.88 11.84 -27.36
C LYS A 276 -9.98 12.32 -28.31
N THR A 277 -11.02 13.00 -27.82
CA THR A 277 -12.21 13.42 -28.58
C THR A 277 -13.02 12.25 -29.16
N SER A 278 -12.81 11.03 -28.66
CA SER A 278 -13.54 9.82 -29.05
C SER A 278 -14.85 9.71 -28.25
N TYR A 279 -15.73 10.71 -28.40
CA TYR A 279 -16.91 10.86 -27.53
C TYR A 279 -17.92 9.71 -27.65
N VAL A 280 -18.08 9.14 -28.85
CA VAL A 280 -18.98 7.99 -29.09
C VAL A 280 -18.58 6.79 -28.24
N GLU A 281 -17.28 6.49 -28.19
CA GLU A 281 -16.75 5.41 -27.35
C GLU A 281 -16.76 5.80 -25.87
N ALA A 282 -16.43 7.06 -25.55
CA ALA A 282 -16.32 7.54 -24.17
C ALA A 282 -17.66 7.49 -23.41
N LEU A 283 -18.77 7.83 -24.09
CA LEU A 283 -20.06 8.07 -23.45
C LEU A 283 -20.50 6.92 -22.55
N MET A 284 -20.44 5.69 -23.07
CA MET A 284 -20.95 4.55 -22.33
C MET A 284 -20.09 4.23 -21.10
N TYR A 285 -18.77 4.40 -21.19
CA TYR A 285 -17.89 4.27 -20.02
C TYR A 285 -18.23 5.32 -18.95
N LEU A 286 -18.47 6.57 -19.35
CA LEU A 286 -18.79 7.65 -18.41
C LEU A 286 -20.16 7.45 -17.75
N ILE A 287 -21.18 6.98 -18.50
CA ILE A 287 -22.50 6.67 -17.95
C ILE A 287 -22.43 5.56 -16.90
N TYR A 288 -21.83 4.42 -17.23
CA TYR A 288 -21.71 3.31 -16.29
C TYR A 288 -20.81 3.67 -15.11
N SER A 289 -19.75 4.46 -15.32
CA SER A 289 -18.93 4.95 -14.21
C SER A 289 -19.75 5.77 -13.21
N TYR A 290 -20.64 6.66 -13.68
CA TYR A 290 -21.47 7.47 -12.81
C TYR A 290 -22.52 6.64 -12.07
N GLN A 291 -23.21 5.72 -12.77
CA GLN A 291 -24.23 4.85 -12.17
C GLN A 291 -23.65 3.94 -11.08
N TYR A 292 -22.56 3.22 -11.39
CA TYR A 292 -21.92 2.36 -10.39
C TYR A 292 -21.29 3.16 -9.25
N ASN A 293 -20.80 4.38 -9.52
CA ASN A 293 -20.32 5.25 -8.46
C ASN A 293 -21.44 5.67 -7.49
N LYS A 294 -22.64 5.98 -8.00
CA LYS A 294 -23.82 6.27 -7.18
C LYS A 294 -24.19 5.09 -6.28
N GLU A 295 -24.19 3.87 -6.81
CA GLU A 295 -24.42 2.66 -6.02
C GLU A 295 -23.38 2.49 -4.91
N LEU A 296 -22.09 2.73 -5.20
CA LEU A 296 -21.02 2.67 -4.21
C LEU A 296 -21.21 3.72 -3.12
N LEU A 297 -21.44 4.99 -3.50
CA LEU A 297 -21.60 6.10 -2.56
C LEU A 297 -22.84 5.94 -1.67
N SER A 298 -23.90 5.26 -2.15
CA SER A 298 -25.06 4.91 -1.32
C SER A 298 -24.69 4.03 -0.10
N LYS A 299 -23.57 3.29 -0.18
CA LYS A 299 -23.03 2.45 0.90
C LYS A 299 -22.04 3.20 1.81
N GLY A 300 -21.71 4.45 1.50
CA GLY A 300 -20.87 5.32 2.32
C GLY A 300 -19.97 6.27 1.52
N LEU A 301 -19.64 7.42 2.12
CA LEU A 301 -18.92 8.53 1.47
C LEU A 301 -17.55 8.16 0.88
N TYR A 302 -16.85 7.17 1.45
CA TYR A 302 -15.51 6.74 1.03
C TYR A 302 -15.52 5.47 0.19
N ARG A 303 -16.67 5.13 -0.42
CA ARG A 303 -16.82 3.91 -1.25
C ARG A 303 -16.61 4.15 -2.74
N GLY A 304 -16.70 5.39 -3.19
CA GLY A 304 -16.64 5.77 -4.60
C GLY A 304 -15.67 6.93 -4.87
N HIS A 305 -15.79 7.49 -6.06
CA HIS A 305 -15.09 8.66 -6.59
C HIS A 305 -15.92 9.94 -6.44
N ASP A 306 -15.30 11.07 -6.72
CA ASP A 306 -15.94 12.38 -6.77
C ASP A 306 -17.12 12.38 -7.76
N GLU A 307 -18.32 12.57 -7.20
CA GLU A 307 -19.57 12.57 -7.94
C GLU A 307 -19.67 13.77 -8.89
N GLU A 308 -19.18 14.95 -8.49
CA GLU A 308 -19.28 16.16 -9.30
C GLU A 308 -18.42 16.04 -10.56
N LEU A 309 -17.21 15.48 -10.42
CA LEU A 309 -16.31 15.21 -11.54
C LEU A 309 -16.95 14.27 -12.57
N LEU A 310 -17.46 13.12 -12.11
CA LEU A 310 -18.10 12.14 -13.00
C LEU A 310 -19.35 12.71 -13.65
N GLY A 311 -20.17 13.44 -12.88
CA GLY A 311 -21.36 14.10 -13.39
C GLY A 311 -21.02 15.12 -14.46
N HIS A 312 -19.97 15.92 -14.27
CA HIS A 312 -19.48 16.88 -15.25
C HIS A 312 -19.08 16.20 -16.56
N TYR A 313 -18.14 15.24 -16.55
CA TYR A 313 -17.69 14.62 -17.79
C TYR A 313 -18.77 13.81 -18.50
N ARG A 314 -19.69 13.19 -17.75
CA ARG A 314 -20.88 12.54 -18.33
C ARG A 314 -21.73 13.53 -19.13
N ARG A 315 -22.05 14.69 -18.55
CA ARG A 315 -22.82 15.75 -19.24
C ARG A 315 -22.06 16.33 -20.42
N GLU A 316 -20.80 16.71 -20.22
CA GLU A 316 -19.97 17.30 -21.27
C GLU A 316 -19.83 16.35 -22.46
N CYS A 317 -19.73 15.03 -22.22
CA CYS A 317 -19.67 14.05 -23.31
C CYS A 317 -20.94 14.03 -24.15
N LEU A 318 -22.12 14.14 -23.53
CA LEU A 318 -23.39 14.24 -24.25
C LEU A 318 -23.49 15.55 -25.03
N LEU A 319 -23.11 16.67 -24.42
CA LEU A 319 -23.10 17.98 -25.09
C LEU A 319 -22.15 17.99 -26.29
N LYS A 320 -20.96 17.40 -26.16
CA LYS A 320 -19.98 17.28 -27.25
C LYS A 320 -20.48 16.37 -28.38
N LEU A 321 -21.14 15.26 -28.06
CA LEU A 321 -21.79 14.42 -29.08
C LEU A 321 -22.93 15.13 -29.79
N ASN A 322 -23.74 15.87 -29.04
CA ASN A 322 -24.81 16.68 -29.59
C ASN A 322 -24.26 17.77 -30.52
N GLU A 323 -23.19 18.47 -30.13
CA GLU A 323 -22.49 19.45 -30.95
C GLU A 323 -21.95 18.81 -32.23
N GLN A 324 -21.27 17.66 -32.13
CA GLN A 324 -20.76 16.91 -33.27
C GLN A 324 -21.89 16.49 -34.23
N ALA A 325 -22.99 15.94 -33.70
CA ALA A 325 -24.14 15.56 -34.50
C ALA A 325 -24.82 16.77 -35.18
N ALA A 326 -24.89 17.90 -34.48
CA ALA A 326 -25.43 19.14 -35.05
C ALA A 326 -24.54 19.67 -36.18
N THR A 327 -23.22 19.65 -36.03
CA THR A 327 -22.29 20.06 -37.12
C THR A 327 -22.39 19.15 -38.35
N MET A 328 -22.55 17.84 -38.14
CA MET A 328 -22.78 16.88 -39.23
C MET A 328 -24.12 17.11 -39.93
N PHE A 329 -25.15 17.53 -39.19
CA PHE A 329 -26.44 17.88 -39.75
C PHE A 329 -26.38 19.17 -40.58
N GLU A 330 -25.61 20.16 -40.14
CA GLU A 330 -25.42 21.45 -40.83
C GLU A 330 -24.61 21.35 -42.12
N SER A 331 -23.81 20.29 -42.31
CA SER A 331 -23.09 20.06 -43.56
C SER A 331 -24.01 19.95 -44.78
N GLY A 332 -25.25 19.48 -44.57
CA GLY A 332 -26.20 19.14 -45.64
C GLY A 332 -25.80 17.90 -46.46
N GLU A 333 -24.64 17.30 -46.20
CA GLU A 333 -24.17 16.10 -46.88
C GLU A 333 -24.92 14.88 -46.35
N GLU A 334 -25.65 14.17 -47.22
CA GLU A 334 -26.47 13.01 -46.85
C GLU A 334 -25.77 12.00 -45.91
N PRO A 335 -24.52 11.55 -46.15
CA PRO A 335 -23.86 10.61 -45.26
C PRO A 335 -23.54 11.20 -43.87
N GLU A 336 -23.18 12.48 -43.80
CA GLU A 336 -22.89 13.15 -42.53
C GLU A 336 -24.18 13.37 -41.75
N VAL A 337 -25.23 13.89 -42.39
CA VAL A 337 -26.56 14.08 -41.79
C VAL A 337 -27.08 12.77 -41.21
N THR A 338 -26.99 11.68 -41.96
CA THR A 338 -27.44 10.35 -41.51
C THR A 338 -26.59 9.85 -40.34
N THR A 339 -25.28 10.08 -40.34
CA THR A 339 -24.40 9.72 -39.21
C THR A 339 -24.72 10.54 -37.97
N GLY A 340 -24.90 11.86 -38.09
CA GLY A 340 -25.21 12.76 -36.99
C GLY A 340 -26.57 12.43 -36.35
N LEU A 341 -27.60 12.20 -37.16
CA LEU A 341 -28.90 11.75 -36.66
C LEU A 341 -28.82 10.34 -36.05
N GLY A 342 -27.96 9.45 -36.56
CA GLY A 342 -27.66 8.16 -35.95
C GLY A 342 -27.11 8.31 -34.53
N ILE A 343 -26.10 9.17 -34.33
CA ILE A 343 -25.54 9.49 -33.00
C ILE A 343 -26.64 9.98 -32.05
N MET A 344 -27.52 10.87 -32.52
CA MET A 344 -28.61 11.37 -31.68
C MET A 344 -29.62 10.29 -31.31
N ASN A 345 -30.08 9.49 -32.28
CA ASN A 345 -31.13 8.49 -32.06
C ASN A 345 -30.64 7.27 -31.27
N GLU A 346 -29.39 6.84 -31.48
CA GLU A 346 -28.87 5.59 -30.91
C GLU A 346 -28.09 5.81 -29.61
N LEU A 347 -27.53 7.00 -29.41
CA LEU A 347 -26.68 7.30 -28.25
C LEU A 347 -27.27 8.41 -27.38
N VAL A 348 -27.46 9.62 -27.91
CA VAL A 348 -27.80 10.79 -27.06
C VAL A 348 -29.21 10.68 -26.49
N VAL A 349 -30.23 10.48 -27.33
CA VAL A 349 -31.64 10.41 -26.90
C VAL A 349 -31.87 9.31 -25.87
N PRO A 350 -31.37 8.06 -26.05
CA PRO A 350 -31.50 7.02 -25.04
C PRO A 350 -30.82 7.33 -23.69
N CYS A 351 -29.84 8.25 -23.67
CA CYS A 351 -29.14 8.66 -22.44
C CYS A 351 -29.84 9.79 -21.69
N ILE A 352 -30.71 10.58 -22.33
CA ILE A 352 -31.38 11.73 -21.70
C ILE A 352 -32.14 11.35 -20.42
N PRO A 353 -32.92 10.25 -20.37
CA PRO A 353 -33.59 9.83 -19.15
C PRO A 353 -32.63 9.67 -17.96
N LEU A 354 -31.38 9.25 -18.20
CA LEU A 354 -30.36 9.04 -17.17
C LEU A 354 -29.83 10.36 -16.56
N LEU A 355 -30.00 11.48 -17.27
CA LEU A 355 -29.72 12.82 -16.76
C LEU A 355 -30.89 13.34 -15.91
N LEU A 356 -32.12 12.95 -16.26
CA LEU A 356 -33.34 13.41 -15.60
C LEU A 356 -33.65 12.66 -14.30
N VAL A 357 -33.05 11.50 -14.02
CA VAL A 357 -33.36 10.69 -12.81
C VAL A 357 -33.13 11.44 -11.49
N HIS A 358 -32.15 12.35 -11.44
CA HIS A 358 -31.72 12.97 -10.20
C HIS A 358 -32.04 14.46 -10.07
N ASP A 359 -32.75 15.04 -11.05
CA ASP A 359 -33.14 16.46 -11.07
C ASP A 359 -32.00 17.45 -10.77
N THR A 360 -30.77 17.12 -11.19
CA THR A 360 -29.63 18.04 -11.03
C THR A 360 -29.83 19.24 -11.95
N GLU A 361 -29.77 20.46 -11.42
CA GLU A 361 -29.92 21.69 -12.22
C GLU A 361 -29.00 21.71 -13.46
N LYS A 362 -27.72 21.33 -13.27
CA LYS A 362 -26.75 21.24 -14.38
C LYS A 362 -27.12 20.19 -15.43
N ASP A 363 -27.75 19.07 -15.04
CA ASP A 363 -28.20 18.02 -15.97
C ASP A 363 -29.44 18.50 -16.75
N LEU A 364 -30.40 19.15 -16.07
CA LEU A 364 -31.61 19.70 -16.68
C LEU A 364 -31.26 20.76 -17.74
N LEU A 365 -30.39 21.71 -17.40
CA LEU A 365 -29.92 22.74 -18.32
C LEU A 365 -29.24 22.14 -19.55
N ALA A 366 -28.40 21.10 -19.38
CA ALA A 366 -27.76 20.43 -20.51
C ALA A 366 -28.79 19.78 -21.46
N VAL A 367 -29.87 19.19 -20.92
CA VAL A 367 -30.95 18.63 -21.74
C VAL A 367 -31.72 19.73 -22.47
N GLU A 368 -32.02 20.84 -21.80
CA GLU A 368 -32.66 22.01 -22.42
C GLU A 368 -31.80 22.62 -23.52
N ASP A 369 -30.50 22.77 -23.30
CA ASP A 369 -29.54 23.26 -24.30
C ASP A 369 -29.53 22.39 -25.56
N MET A 370 -29.51 21.06 -25.40
CA MET A 370 -29.62 20.13 -26.53
C MET A 370 -30.96 20.31 -27.27
N ARG A 371 -32.08 20.38 -26.56
CA ARG A 371 -33.42 20.59 -27.16
C ARG A 371 -33.49 21.91 -27.92
N ASN A 372 -33.05 22.99 -27.30
CA ASN A 372 -33.04 24.33 -27.88
C ASN A 372 -32.20 24.38 -29.16
N ARG A 373 -31.04 23.72 -29.16
CA ARG A 373 -30.15 23.64 -30.32
C ARG A 373 -30.79 23.00 -31.54
N TRP A 374 -31.56 21.92 -31.36
CA TRP A 374 -32.24 21.26 -32.47
C TRP A 374 -33.53 21.98 -32.87
N CYS A 375 -34.27 22.54 -31.91
CA CYS A 375 -35.46 23.35 -32.21
C CYS A 375 -35.14 24.63 -32.98
N SER A 376 -33.95 25.22 -32.80
CA SER A 376 -33.57 26.45 -33.51
C SER A 376 -33.53 26.30 -35.03
N TYR A 377 -33.32 25.08 -35.54
CA TYR A 377 -33.33 24.82 -36.97
C TYR A 377 -34.71 25.03 -37.61
N LEU A 378 -35.81 24.83 -36.88
CA LEU A 378 -37.17 25.04 -37.41
C LEU A 378 -37.44 26.49 -37.86
N GLY A 379 -36.67 27.45 -37.36
CA GLY A 379 -36.76 28.86 -37.75
C GLY A 379 -35.81 29.28 -38.88
N GLN A 380 -35.03 28.34 -39.44
CA GLN A 380 -34.02 28.61 -40.47
C GLN A 380 -34.50 28.08 -41.83
N GLU A 381 -34.07 28.73 -42.93
CA GLU A 381 -34.26 28.18 -44.27
C GLU A 381 -33.38 26.94 -44.45
N MET A 382 -33.97 25.83 -44.91
CA MET A 382 -33.27 24.57 -45.16
C MET A 382 -33.88 23.79 -46.33
N GLU A 383 -33.10 22.87 -46.90
CA GLU A 383 -33.58 21.94 -47.92
C GLU A 383 -34.72 21.05 -47.40
N SER A 384 -35.68 20.72 -48.27
CA SER A 384 -36.89 19.97 -47.90
C SER A 384 -36.58 18.58 -47.33
N ASN A 385 -35.54 17.91 -47.82
CA ASN A 385 -35.12 16.60 -47.33
C ASN A 385 -34.55 16.66 -45.90
N LEU A 386 -33.86 17.75 -45.57
CA LEU A 386 -33.25 17.99 -44.28
C LEU A 386 -34.32 18.38 -43.26
N GLN A 387 -35.31 19.17 -43.70
CA GLN A 387 -36.48 19.52 -42.91
C GLN A 387 -37.29 18.29 -42.52
N GLU A 388 -37.54 17.37 -43.46
CA GLU A 388 -38.24 16.11 -43.19
C GLU A 388 -37.50 15.27 -42.13
N LYS A 389 -36.19 15.05 -42.32
CA LYS A 389 -35.35 14.31 -41.36
C LYS A 389 -35.34 14.95 -39.96
N LEU A 390 -35.32 16.28 -39.87
CA LEU A 390 -35.40 17.01 -38.61
C LEU A 390 -36.75 16.82 -37.93
N THR A 391 -37.85 16.95 -38.68
CA THR A 391 -39.21 16.80 -38.13
C THR A 391 -39.50 15.38 -37.66
N ASP A 392 -38.88 14.37 -38.27
CA ASP A 392 -38.96 12.97 -37.82
C ASP A 392 -38.14 12.71 -36.53
N PHE A 393 -37.06 13.45 -36.35
CA PHE A 393 -36.17 13.31 -35.20
C PHE A 393 -36.68 14.05 -33.96
N LEU A 394 -37.13 15.29 -34.10
CA LEU A 394 -37.46 16.19 -32.98
C LEU A 394 -38.41 15.60 -31.93
N PRO A 395 -39.52 14.90 -32.29
CA PRO A 395 -40.42 14.31 -31.30
C PRO A 395 -39.68 13.36 -30.35
N LYS A 396 -38.72 12.58 -30.85
CA LYS A 396 -37.93 11.64 -30.03
C LYS A 396 -37.07 12.36 -29.00
N LEU A 397 -36.54 13.55 -29.34
CA LEU A 397 -35.73 14.36 -28.45
C LEU A 397 -36.58 15.09 -27.39
N LEU A 398 -37.77 15.54 -27.78
CA LEU A 398 -38.67 16.28 -26.90
C LEU A 398 -39.43 15.35 -25.93
N ASP A 399 -39.87 14.18 -26.39
CA ASP A 399 -40.72 13.25 -25.63
C ASP A 399 -39.96 12.09 -24.96
N CYS A 400 -38.63 12.12 -24.92
CA CYS A 400 -37.81 11.03 -24.36
C CYS A 400 -37.95 10.82 -22.84
N SER A 401 -38.77 11.59 -22.12
CA SER A 401 -38.86 11.57 -20.66
C SER A 401 -39.51 10.31 -20.05
N THR A 402 -40.08 9.40 -20.84
CA THR A 402 -40.96 8.32 -20.30
C THR A 402 -40.40 6.91 -20.39
N GLU A 403 -39.34 6.64 -21.16
CA GLU A 403 -38.78 5.29 -21.30
C GLU A 403 -37.28 5.27 -21.03
N ILE A 404 -36.88 4.97 -19.78
CA ILE A 404 -35.50 4.55 -19.47
C ILE A 404 -35.30 3.21 -20.17
N LYS A 405 -34.82 3.23 -21.42
CA LYS A 405 -34.30 2.02 -22.06
C LYS A 405 -33.03 1.67 -21.31
N SER A 406 -33.05 0.60 -20.52
CA SER A 406 -31.81 0.09 -19.92
C SER A 406 -30.84 -0.21 -21.05
N PHE A 407 -29.66 0.40 -21.05
CA PHE A 407 -28.58 -0.05 -21.92
C PHE A 407 -28.31 -1.52 -21.59
N HIS A 408 -28.49 -2.38 -22.60
CA HIS A 408 -28.65 -3.81 -22.36
C HIS A 408 -27.38 -4.49 -21.86
N ASP A 409 -26.19 -3.93 -22.13
CA ASP A 409 -24.93 -4.44 -21.59
C ASP A 409 -23.87 -3.34 -21.40
N PRO A 410 -23.15 -3.34 -20.25
CA PRO A 410 -22.05 -2.42 -20.04
C PRO A 410 -20.86 -2.74 -20.97
N PRO A 411 -20.04 -1.73 -21.33
CA PRO A 411 -18.82 -1.95 -22.10
C PRO A 411 -17.91 -2.97 -21.43
N LYS A 412 -17.29 -3.85 -22.24
CA LYS A 412 -16.36 -4.86 -21.75
C LYS A 412 -15.14 -4.20 -21.13
N LEU A 413 -14.86 -4.56 -19.88
CA LEU A 413 -13.69 -4.04 -19.18
C LEU A 413 -12.42 -4.85 -19.51
N PRO A 414 -11.34 -4.19 -19.92
CA PRO A 414 -10.01 -4.80 -19.94
C PRO A 414 -9.52 -5.13 -18.53
N LEU A 415 -8.75 -6.21 -18.41
CA LEU A 415 -8.16 -6.66 -17.16
C LEU A 415 -6.86 -5.88 -16.90
N TYR A 416 -6.79 -5.20 -15.77
CA TYR A 416 -5.61 -4.42 -15.38
C TYR A 416 -4.99 -4.91 -14.07
N SER A 417 -3.66 -4.89 -14.05
CA SER A 417 -2.92 -5.02 -12.79
C SER A 417 -3.22 -3.83 -11.87
N THR A 418 -3.00 -4.01 -10.57
CA THR A 418 -3.17 -2.90 -9.61
C THR A 418 -2.26 -1.72 -9.94
N LEU A 419 -1.01 -1.99 -10.33
CA LEU A 419 -0.04 -0.95 -10.68
C LEU A 419 -0.50 -0.15 -11.90
N GLU A 420 -0.92 -0.85 -12.95
CA GLU A 420 -1.37 -0.22 -14.19
C GLU A 420 -2.62 0.67 -13.98
N LEU A 421 -3.59 0.20 -13.17
CA LEU A 421 -4.76 1.00 -12.83
C LEU A 421 -4.37 2.26 -12.06
N CYS A 422 -3.45 2.16 -11.10
CA CYS A 422 -2.95 3.31 -10.34
C CYS A 422 -2.21 4.31 -11.23
N GLU A 423 -1.37 3.85 -12.15
CA GLU A 423 -0.63 4.69 -13.09
C GLU A 423 -1.57 5.43 -14.04
N ARG A 424 -2.54 4.73 -14.63
CA ARG A 424 -3.53 5.35 -15.52
C ARG A 424 -4.41 6.36 -14.78
N PHE A 425 -4.89 6.01 -13.58
CA PHE A 425 -5.63 6.94 -12.73
C PHE A 425 -4.81 8.20 -12.43
N SER A 426 -3.56 8.04 -12.01
CA SER A 426 -2.69 9.19 -11.69
C SER A 426 -2.45 10.07 -12.92
N ARG A 427 -2.22 9.46 -14.09
CA ARG A 427 -2.01 10.16 -15.35
C ARG A 427 -3.24 10.96 -15.77
N ILE A 428 -4.42 10.35 -15.74
CA ILE A 428 -5.65 11.03 -16.18
C ILE A 428 -5.98 12.17 -15.23
N MET A 429 -5.91 11.96 -13.91
CA MET A 429 -6.18 13.03 -12.93
C MET A 429 -5.20 14.20 -13.05
N ALA A 430 -3.92 13.93 -13.32
CA ALA A 430 -2.93 14.97 -13.58
C ALA A 430 -3.21 15.75 -14.88
N ALA A 431 -3.74 15.09 -15.91
CA ALA A 431 -4.10 15.72 -17.17
C ALA A 431 -5.35 16.61 -17.01
N LEU A 432 -6.34 16.20 -16.22
CA LEU A 432 -7.53 17.02 -15.93
C LEU A 432 -7.18 18.25 -15.08
N GLY A 433 -6.29 18.12 -14.09
CA GLY A 433 -5.82 19.25 -13.27
C GLY A 433 -4.99 20.31 -14.03
N ARG A 434 -4.58 20.02 -15.27
CA ARG A 434 -3.89 20.98 -16.16
C ARG A 434 -4.83 21.71 -17.11
N VAL A 435 -6.11 21.33 -17.18
CA VAL A 435 -7.11 22.08 -17.95
C VAL A 435 -7.35 23.39 -17.20
N PRO A 436 -7.05 24.57 -17.78
CA PRO A 436 -7.37 25.83 -17.14
C PRO A 436 -8.88 25.85 -16.90
N THR A 437 -9.29 26.19 -15.69
CA THR A 437 -10.65 26.64 -15.39
C THR A 437 -10.90 27.88 -16.25
N ALA A 438 -11.36 27.65 -17.48
CA ALA A 438 -11.72 28.70 -18.41
C ALA A 438 -12.99 29.36 -17.89
N GLY A 439 -12.83 30.54 -17.30
CA GLY A 439 -13.88 31.55 -17.21
C GLY A 439 -14.88 31.34 -16.08
N ARG A 440 -14.99 32.38 -15.26
CA ARG A 440 -16.13 32.64 -14.38
C ARG A 440 -17.44 32.80 -15.13
#